data_AF-A0A136NJD1-F1
#
_entry.id   AF-A0A136NJD1-F1
#
_cell.length_a   1.000
_cell.length_b   1.000
_cell.length_c   1.000
_cell.angle_alpha   90.00
_cell.angle_beta   90.00
_cell.angle_gamma   90.00
#
_symmetry.space_group_name_H-M   'P 1'
#
loop_
_entity.id
_entity.type
_entity.pdbx_description
1 polymer ?
#
loop_
_entity_poly.entity_id
_entity_poly.type
_entity_poly.pdbx_seq_one_letter_code
_entity_poly.pdbx_strand_id
1 'polypeptide(L)'
;MLNKENFDPSVKLMPASSSIAQSISQDKWSIGYLGLGYTKEGNVKVLNVKKDENTPAVTPNHNTVLDKTYSIARPLFLIFNGEPAGNLKLVFDYALSAEGQKIVEETGYVTLK
;
A
#
# COMPACT_ATOMS: atom_id res chain seq x y z
N MET A 1 2.08 -16.82 -1.12
CA MET A 1 1.88 -17.70 0.05
C MET A 1 2.97 -17.41 1.05
N LEU A 2 2.62 -17.05 2.29
CA LEU A 2 3.59 -16.99 3.38
C LEU A 2 4.09 -18.43 3.61
N ASN A 3 5.40 -18.67 3.64
CA ASN A 3 5.98 -19.99 3.92
C ASN A 3 5.51 -21.16 3.01
N LYS A 4 5.06 -20.88 1.78
CA LYS A 4 4.50 -21.87 0.83
C LYS A 4 3.21 -22.55 1.31
N GLU A 5 2.49 -21.96 2.26
CA GLU A 5 1.20 -22.47 2.72
C GLU A 5 0.03 -21.85 1.94
N ASN A 6 -1.00 -22.68 1.68
CA ASN A 6 -2.23 -22.23 1.06
C ASN A 6 -3.00 -21.29 1.98
N PHE A 7 -3.81 -20.41 1.40
CA PHE A 7 -4.82 -19.68 2.16
C PHE A 7 -5.80 -20.66 2.81
N ASP A 8 -6.33 -20.28 3.96
CA ASP A 8 -7.44 -21.00 4.58
C ASP A 8 -8.62 -21.10 3.59
N PRO A 9 -9.25 -22.28 3.40
CA PRO A 9 -10.34 -22.46 2.44
C PRO A 9 -11.55 -21.53 2.66
N SER A 10 -11.71 -20.98 3.86
CA SER A 10 -12.78 -20.03 4.18
C SER A 10 -12.50 -18.60 3.70
N VAL A 11 -11.28 -18.29 3.28
CA VAL A 11 -10.92 -16.94 2.81
C VAL A 11 -11.59 -16.66 1.47
N LYS A 12 -12.30 -15.53 1.41
CA LYS A 12 -12.79 -14.97 0.15
C LYS A 12 -11.66 -14.25 -0.57
N LEU A 13 -11.08 -14.90 -1.59
CA LEU A 13 -10.07 -14.28 -2.44
C LEU A 13 -10.71 -13.25 -3.38
N MET A 14 -10.17 -12.03 -3.40
CA MET A 14 -10.67 -10.94 -4.23
C MET A 14 -9.54 -10.34 -5.07
N PRO A 15 -9.81 -9.94 -6.33
CA PRO A 15 -8.75 -9.58 -7.29
C PRO A 15 -8.19 -8.16 -7.11
N ALA A 16 -8.89 -7.27 -6.40
CA ALA A 16 -8.52 -5.86 -6.28
C ALA A 16 -8.82 -5.28 -4.90
N SER A 17 -8.00 -4.31 -4.45
CA SER A 17 -8.18 -3.59 -3.19
C SER A 17 -9.54 -2.91 -3.07
N SER A 18 -10.05 -2.31 -4.15
CA SER A 18 -11.38 -1.68 -4.18
C SER A 18 -12.49 -2.70 -3.97
N SER A 19 -12.38 -3.90 -4.56
CA SER A 19 -13.34 -4.99 -4.33
C SER A 19 -13.30 -5.48 -2.88
N ILE A 20 -12.12 -5.56 -2.27
CA ILE A 20 -11.96 -5.89 -0.84
C ILE A 20 -12.65 -4.81 0.02
N ALA A 21 -12.36 -3.53 -0.21
CA ALA A 21 -12.95 -2.42 0.53
C ALA A 21 -14.49 -2.42 0.43
N GLN A 22 -15.03 -2.63 -0.76
CA GLN A 22 -16.47 -2.74 -0.96
C GLN A 22 -17.06 -3.95 -0.23
N SER A 23 -16.42 -5.12 -0.30
CA SER A 23 -16.89 -6.30 0.44
C SER A 23 -16.87 -6.08 1.94
N ILE A 24 -15.86 -5.37 2.47
CA ILE A 24 -15.77 -5.04 3.90
C ILE A 24 -16.88 -4.10 4.33
N SER A 25 -17.20 -3.11 3.49
CA SER A 25 -18.27 -2.14 3.76
C SER A 25 -19.67 -2.79 3.92
N GLN A 26 -19.86 -3.96 3.32
CA GLN A 26 -21.14 -4.67 3.26
C GLN A 26 -21.25 -5.80 4.29
N ASP A 27 -20.15 -6.17 4.94
CA ASP A 27 -20.11 -7.26 5.92
C ASP A 27 -19.38 -6.82 7.20
N LYS A 28 -20.16 -6.61 8.26
CA LYS A 28 -19.69 -6.17 9.58
C LYS A 28 -18.61 -7.05 10.19
N TRP A 29 -18.57 -8.34 9.86
CA TRP A 29 -17.66 -9.31 10.47
C TRP A 29 -16.41 -9.58 9.65
N SER A 30 -16.30 -8.94 8.49
CA SER A 30 -15.17 -9.14 7.60
C SER A 30 -13.95 -8.32 8.03
N ILE A 31 -12.78 -8.87 7.72
CA ILE A 31 -11.48 -8.20 7.83
C ILE A 31 -10.68 -8.52 6.58
N GLY A 32 -9.89 -7.56 6.10
CA GLY A 32 -9.02 -7.74 4.95
C GLY A 32 -7.87 -6.76 4.98
N TYR A 33 -6.98 -6.90 3.99
CA TYR A 33 -5.85 -6.00 3.79
C TYR A 33 -6.03 -5.24 2.48
N LEU A 34 -5.66 -3.97 2.48
CA LEU A 34 -5.78 -3.06 1.34
C LEU A 34 -4.60 -2.08 1.33
N GLY A 35 -4.29 -1.54 0.16
CA GLY A 35 -3.32 -0.45 0.03
C GLY A 35 -3.82 0.82 0.72
N LEU A 36 -2.91 1.62 1.27
CA LEU A 36 -3.24 2.84 2.02
C LEU A 36 -4.18 3.80 1.26
N GLY A 37 -3.96 3.98 -0.04
CA GLY A 37 -4.80 4.83 -0.90
C GLY A 37 -6.28 4.40 -0.98
N TYR A 38 -6.59 3.13 -0.73
CA TYR A 38 -7.95 2.58 -0.79
C TYR A 38 -8.68 2.66 0.54
N THR A 39 -8.03 3.11 1.62
CA THR A 39 -8.65 3.19 2.96
C THR A 39 -9.79 4.20 3.05
N LYS A 40 -9.84 5.17 2.13
CA LYS A 40 -10.94 6.14 2.00
C LYS A 40 -12.13 5.58 1.21
N GLU A 41 -11.94 4.48 0.48
CA GLU A 41 -13.00 3.82 -0.26
C GLU A 41 -13.84 2.93 0.67
N GLY A 42 -15.15 2.92 0.48
CA GLY A 42 -16.03 1.94 1.14
C GLY A 42 -16.26 2.14 2.65
N ASN A 43 -15.92 3.28 3.25
CA ASN A 43 -16.19 3.57 4.67
C ASN A 43 -15.68 2.45 5.62
N VAL A 44 -14.43 2.02 5.42
CA VAL A 44 -13.80 0.97 6.22
C VAL A 44 -13.15 1.53 7.48
N LYS A 45 -13.14 0.74 8.56
CA LYS A 45 -12.40 1.10 9.79
C LYS A 45 -10.94 0.67 9.65
N VAL A 46 -10.03 1.63 9.63
CA VAL A 46 -8.58 1.38 9.64
C VAL A 46 -8.14 0.98 11.05
N LEU A 47 -7.40 -0.13 11.16
CA LEU A 47 -6.85 -0.62 12.42
C LEU A 47 -5.40 -0.17 12.61
N ASN A 48 -5.04 0.14 13.85
CA ASN A 48 -3.65 0.35 14.23
C ASN A 48 -2.94 -0.99 14.33
N VAL A 49 -1.68 -1.04 13.91
CA VAL A 49 -0.90 -2.29 13.89
C VAL A 49 0.35 -2.13 14.74
N LYS A 50 0.58 -3.10 15.63
CA LYS A 50 1.84 -3.24 16.36
C LYS A 50 2.86 -3.94 15.46
N LYS A 51 4.13 -3.54 15.54
CA LYS A 51 5.22 -4.25 14.89
C LYS A 51 5.50 -5.59 15.59
N ASP A 52 5.45 -5.57 16.91
CA ASP A 52 5.63 -6.70 17.81
C ASP A 52 4.93 -6.42 19.16
N GLU A 53 4.89 -7.42 20.05
CA GLU A 53 4.22 -7.36 21.34
C GLU A 53 4.62 -6.15 22.21
N ASN A 54 5.87 -5.71 22.09
CA ASN A 54 6.49 -4.67 22.92
C ASN A 54 6.38 -3.27 22.31
N THR A 55 5.84 -3.14 21.11
CA THR A 55 5.69 -1.84 20.42
C THR A 55 4.26 -1.28 20.55
N PRO A 56 4.10 0.06 20.65
CA PRO A 56 2.80 0.69 20.50
C PRO A 56 2.20 0.41 19.11
N ALA A 57 0.87 0.36 19.04
CA ALA A 57 0.18 0.22 17.76
C ALA A 57 0.26 1.54 16.98
N VAL A 58 0.63 1.47 15.71
CA VAL A 58 0.79 2.64 14.84
C VAL A 58 -0.35 2.70 13.83
N THR A 59 -0.93 3.89 13.63
CA THR A 59 -1.92 4.14 12.58
C THR A 59 -1.21 4.29 11.23
N PRO A 60 -1.61 3.57 10.18
CA PRO A 60 -1.04 3.77 8.85
C PRO A 60 -1.47 5.12 8.28
N ASN A 61 -0.50 5.95 7.90
CA ASN A 61 -0.69 7.19 7.16
C ASN A 61 0.60 7.54 6.41
N HIS A 62 0.58 8.62 5.64
CA HIS A 62 1.72 9.05 4.84
C HIS A 62 2.98 9.30 5.69
N ASN A 63 2.86 10.04 6.80
CA ASN A 63 3.98 10.34 7.69
C ASN A 63 4.55 9.07 8.35
N THR A 64 3.70 8.18 8.87
CA THR A 64 4.15 6.97 9.57
C THR A 64 4.77 5.94 8.65
N VAL A 65 4.44 5.99 7.35
CA VAL A 65 5.12 5.20 6.32
C VAL A 65 6.49 5.81 5.98
N LEU A 66 6.57 7.14 5.81
CA LEU A 66 7.80 7.85 5.49
C LEU A 66 8.87 7.72 6.58
N ASP A 67 8.48 7.93 7.83
CA ASP A 67 9.39 7.84 8.99
C ASP A 67 9.68 6.40 9.43
N LYS A 68 9.06 5.42 8.76
CA LYS A 68 9.19 3.97 8.98
C LYS A 68 8.67 3.48 10.34
N THR A 69 7.84 4.26 11.03
CA THR A 69 7.19 3.83 12.27
C THR A 69 6.07 2.82 12.00
N TYR A 70 5.39 2.89 10.86
CA TYR A 70 4.46 1.86 10.41
C TYR A 70 5.19 0.72 9.71
N SER A 71 5.11 -0.49 10.27
CA SER A 71 5.95 -1.63 9.86
C SER A 71 5.50 -2.34 8.58
N ILE A 72 4.25 -2.17 8.15
CA ILE A 72 3.70 -2.85 6.96
C ILE A 72 3.71 -1.87 5.79
N ALA A 73 4.91 -1.56 5.32
CA ALA A 73 5.12 -0.74 4.13
C ALA A 73 6.15 -1.40 3.22
N ARG A 74 6.02 -1.15 1.91
CA ARG A 74 7.01 -1.60 0.91
C ARG A 74 7.29 -0.49 -0.10
N PRO A 75 8.55 -0.32 -0.52
CA PRO A 75 8.86 0.56 -1.64
C PRO A 75 8.27 0.00 -2.94
N LEU A 76 7.94 0.91 -3.85
CA LEU A 76 7.67 0.59 -5.25
C LEU A 76 8.96 0.75 -6.04
N PHE A 77 9.32 -0.27 -6.80
CA PHE A 77 10.53 -0.26 -7.61
C PHE A 77 10.18 -0.12 -9.09
N LEU A 78 10.87 0.80 -9.77
CA LEU A 78 10.99 0.79 -11.22
C LEU A 78 12.24 -0.04 -11.55
N ILE A 79 12.05 -1.16 -12.25
CA ILE A 79 13.12 -2.11 -12.56
C ILE A 79 13.48 -1.98 -14.03
N PHE A 80 14.77 -1.75 -14.30
CA PHE A 80 15.33 -1.64 -15.65
C PHE A 80 16.43 -2.68 -15.85
N ASN A 81 16.65 -3.09 -17.10
CA ASN A 81 17.78 -3.92 -17.47
C ASN A 81 19.00 -3.02 -17.74
N GLY A 82 19.81 -2.77 -16.71
CA GLY A 82 20.90 -1.80 -16.74
C GLY A 82 20.46 -0.39 -16.40
N GLU A 83 21.35 0.59 -16.60
CA GLU A 83 21.03 1.99 -16.34
C GLU A 83 20.02 2.54 -17.37
N PRO A 84 18.95 3.23 -16.94
CA PRO A 84 17.99 3.79 -17.87
C PRO A 84 18.64 4.89 -18.73
N ALA A 85 18.47 4.78 -20.04
CA ALA A 85 18.99 5.73 -21.02
C ALA A 85 17.91 6.15 -22.03
N GLY A 86 18.16 7.25 -22.75
CA GLY A 86 17.22 7.80 -23.73
C GLY A 86 15.82 8.01 -23.14
N ASN A 87 14.79 7.50 -23.82
CA ASN A 87 13.41 7.65 -23.39
C ASN A 87 13.11 7.01 -22.02
N LEU A 88 13.82 5.94 -21.64
CA LEU A 88 13.64 5.32 -20.31
C LEU A 88 14.12 6.26 -19.20
N LYS A 89 15.21 6.99 -19.43
CA LYS A 89 15.68 7.99 -18.48
C LYS A 89 14.67 9.13 -18.30
N LEU A 90 14.03 9.57 -19.38
CA LEU A 90 12.99 10.60 -19.31
C LEU A 90 11.81 10.16 -18.44
N VAL A 91 11.33 8.92 -18.59
CA VAL A 91 10.24 8.37 -17.77
C VAL A 91 10.66 8.23 -16.31
N PHE A 92 11.87 7.73 -16.07
CA PHE A 92 12.42 7.59 -14.71
C PHE A 92 12.55 8.95 -14.02
N ASP A 93 13.16 9.93 -14.69
CA ASP A 93 13.34 11.27 -14.15
C ASP A 93 11.99 11.97 -13.92
N TYR A 94 11.01 11.78 -14.83
CA TYR A 94 9.66 12.31 -14.65
C TYR A 94 8.97 11.71 -13.42
N ALA A 95 9.03 10.39 -13.23
CA ALA A 95 8.45 9.71 -12.07
C ALA A 95 9.05 10.22 -10.74
N LEU A 96 10.32 10.62 -10.72
CA LEU A 96 11.00 11.18 -9.55
C LEU A 96 10.86 12.71 -9.41
N SER A 97 10.38 13.39 -10.45
CA SER A 97 10.20 14.84 -10.44
C SER A 97 9.09 15.29 -9.48
N ALA A 98 9.06 16.58 -9.14
CA ALA A 98 7.99 17.15 -8.31
C ALA A 98 6.59 16.93 -8.92
N GLU A 99 6.48 17.01 -10.25
CA GLU A 99 5.23 16.77 -10.97
C GLU A 99 4.80 15.30 -10.86
N GLY A 100 5.72 14.37 -11.11
CA GLY A 100 5.44 12.94 -10.95
C GLY A 100 5.07 12.57 -9.52
N GLN A 101 5.75 13.12 -8.52
CA GLN A 101 5.44 12.89 -7.11
C GLN A 101 4.08 13.48 -6.70
N LYS A 102 3.64 14.58 -7.33
CA LYS A 102 2.29 15.10 -7.12
C LYS A 102 1.23 14.09 -7.58
N ILE A 103 1.44 13.43 -8.72
CA ILE A 103 0.54 12.37 -9.22
C ILE A 103 0.55 11.17 -8.25
N VAL A 104 1.71 10.80 -7.69
CA VAL A 104 1.82 9.75 -6.68
C VAL A 104 0.94 10.05 -5.45
N GLU A 105 0.98 11.28 -4.96
CA GLU A 105 0.13 11.71 -3.84
C GLU A 105 -1.36 11.70 -4.20
N GLU A 106 -1.73 12.26 -5.36
CA GLU A 106 -3.11 12.32 -5.85
C GLU A 106 -3.72 10.92 -6.05
N THR A 107 -2.90 9.92 -6.38
CA THR A 107 -3.31 8.51 -6.52
C THR A 107 -3.33 7.73 -5.20
N GLY A 108 -3.02 8.38 -4.07
CA GLY A 108 -3.12 7.80 -2.73
C GLY A 108 -1.89 6.98 -2.29
N TYR A 109 -0.75 7.14 -2.98
CA TYR A 109 0.52 6.56 -2.57
C TYR A 109 1.34 7.52 -1.70
N VAL A 110 2.35 6.98 -1.03
CA VAL A 110 3.29 7.76 -0.23
C VAL A 110 4.42 8.25 -1.12
N THR A 111 4.67 9.55 -1.10
CA THR A 111 5.73 10.22 -1.87
C THR A 111 7.11 9.87 -1.33
N LEU A 112 8.18 10.24 -2.05
CA LEU A 112 9.55 9.98 -1.61
C LEU A 112 10.04 10.91 -0.49
N LYS A 113 9.40 12.08 -0.33
CA LYS A 113 9.71 13.13 0.63
C LYS A 113 8.43 13.83 1.06
#